data_AF-A0A2N2WC01-F1
#
_entry.id   AF-A0A2N2WC01-F1
#
_cell.length_a   1.000
_cell.length_b   1.000
_cell.length_c   1.000
_cell.angle_alpha   90.00
_cell.angle_beta   90.00
_cell.angle_gamma   90.00
#
_symmetry.space_group_name_H-M   'P 1'
#
loop_
_entity.id
_entity.type
_entity.pdbx_description
1 polymer ?
#
loop_
_entity_poly.entity_id
_entity_poly.type
_entity_poly.pdbx_seq_one_letter_code
_entity_poly.pdbx_strand_id
1 'polypeptide(L)' 'METIEKVLKTLAEAGRPMKAGEIAEVSGIDKKDVDNAIKKLKKDEKITSPKVCYYEPKK' A
#
# COMPACT_ATOMS: atom_id res chain seq x y z
N MET A 1 -2.05 -12.54 7.27
CA MET A 1 -0.73 -11.96 6.94
C MET A 1 -0.59 -11.68 5.45
N GLU A 2 -1.34 -12.35 4.58
CA GLU A 2 -1.29 -12.19 3.12
C GLU A 2 -1.63 -10.79 2.58
N THR A 3 -2.53 -10.07 3.25
CA THR A 3 -2.98 -8.74 2.81
C THR A 3 -1.84 -7.73 2.67
N ILE A 4 -0.94 -7.70 3.66
CA ILE A 4 0.15 -6.74 3.74
C ILE A 4 1.18 -7.04 2.65
N GLU A 5 1.49 -8.33 2.46
CA GLU A 5 2.41 -8.78 1.43
C GLU A 5 1.88 -8.49 0.03
N LYS A 6 0.59 -8.74 -0.22
CA LYS A 6 -0.05 -8.34 -1.49
C LYS A 6 0.02 -6.85 -1.73
N VAL A 7 -0.32 -6.03 -0.73
CA VAL A 7 -0.25 -4.56 -0.84
C VAL A 7 1.18 -4.12 -1.13
N LEU A 8 2.17 -4.65 -0.42
CA LEU A 8 3.59 -4.34 -0.63
C LEU A 8 4.07 -4.78 -2.02
N LYS A 9 3.70 -5.98 -2.47
CA LYS A 9 4.01 -6.47 -3.83
C LYS A 9 3.40 -5.55 -4.88
N THR A 10 2.13 -5.21 -4.73
CA THR A 10 1.42 -4.34 -5.66
C THR A 10 2.09 -2.96 -5.75
N LEU A 11 2.48 -2.41 -4.61
CA LEU A 11 3.23 -1.15 -4.52
C LEU A 11 4.62 -1.26 -5.16
N ALA A 12 5.34 -2.37 -4.93
CA ALA A 12 6.66 -2.62 -5.51
C ALA A 12 6.60 -2.83 -7.03
N GLU A 13 5.62 -3.59 -7.52
CA GLU A 13 5.36 -3.83 -8.94
C GLU A 13 4.90 -2.55 -9.65
N ALA A 14 4.10 -1.73 -8.98
CA ALA A 14 3.67 -0.44 -9.51
C ALA A 14 4.84 0.54 -9.67
N GLY A 15 5.87 0.45 -8.81
CA GLY A 15 7.06 1.31 -8.85
C GLY A 15 6.76 2.81 -8.76
N ARG A 16 5.56 3.17 -8.31
CA ARG A 16 5.04 4.53 -8.28
C ARG A 16 4.11 4.72 -7.09
N PRO A 17 3.97 5.96 -6.58
CA PRO A 17 2.97 6.27 -5.56
C PRO A 17 1.57 5.94 -6.05
N MET A 18 0.86 5.09 -5.31
CA MET A 18 -0.52 4.68 -5.57
C MET A 18 -1.45 5.07 -4.43
N LYS A 19 -2.73 5.30 -4.75
CA LYS A 19 -3.74 5.55 -3.72
C LYS A 19 -4.21 4.26 -3.06
N ALA A 20 -4.69 4.33 -1.82
CA ALA A 20 -5.31 3.18 -1.15
C ALA A 20 -6.48 2.57 -1.96
N GLY A 21 -7.22 3.39 -2.71
CA GLY A 21 -8.26 2.89 -3.63
C GLY A 21 -7.69 2.10 -4.81
N GLU A 22 -6.65 2.61 -5.45
CA GLU A 22 -5.98 1.90 -6.56
C GLU A 22 -5.32 0.61 -6.07
N ILE A 23 -4.69 0.64 -4.90
CA ILE A 23 -4.10 -0.55 -4.29
C ILE A 23 -5.19 -1.59 -4.04
N ALA A 24 -6.35 -1.20 -3.51
CA ALA A 24 -7.50 -2.09 -3.29
C ALA A 24 -8.01 -2.72 -4.60
N GLU A 25 -8.13 -1.92 -5.66
CA GLU A 25 -8.58 -2.40 -6.98
C GLU A 25 -7.55 -3.34 -7.63
N VAL A 26 -6.26 -2.99 -7.60
CA VAL A 26 -5.20 -3.79 -8.23
C VAL A 26 -4.91 -5.07 -7.45
N SER A 27 -4.89 -5.00 -6.11
CA SER A 27 -4.64 -6.16 -5.26
C SER A 27 -5.87 -7.05 -5.03
N GLY A 28 -7.07 -6.54 -5.38
CA GLY A 28 -8.35 -7.20 -5.13
C GLY A 28 -8.67 -7.34 -3.64
N ILE A 29 -8.22 -6.37 -2.83
CA ILE A 29 -8.35 -6.39 -1.37
C ILE A 29 -9.36 -5.33 -0.95
N ASP A 30 -10.14 -5.63 0.09
CA ASP A 30 -11.03 -4.67 0.73
C ASP A 30 -10.32 -3.39 1.16
N LYS A 31 -10.97 -2.25 0.97
CA LYS A 31 -10.43 -0.94 1.39
C LYS A 31 -10.02 -0.91 2.86
N LYS A 32 -10.78 -1.58 3.74
CA LYS A 32 -10.46 -1.70 5.18
C LYS A 32 -9.15 -2.43 5.41
N ASP A 33 -8.94 -3.51 4.68
CA ASP A 33 -7.75 -4.34 4.75
C ASP A 33 -6.51 -3.63 4.19
N VAL A 34 -6.68 -2.92 3.07
CA VAL A 34 -5.63 -2.04 2.52
C VAL A 34 -5.28 -0.92 3.49
N ASP A 35 -6.25 -0.26 4.12
CA ASP A 35 -5.99 0.82 5.08
C ASP A 35 -5.23 0.31 6.32
N ASN A 36 -5.61 -0.87 6.82
CA ASN A 36 -4.88 -1.56 7.90
C ASN A 36 -3.47 -1.97 7.48
N ALA A 37 -3.30 -2.48 6.26
CA ALA A 37 -2.01 -2.87 5.72
C ALA A 37 -1.10 -1.65 5.55
N ILE A 38 -1.60 -0.56 4.97
CA ILE A 38 -0.89 0.71 4.81
C ILE A 38 -0.49 1.27 6.17
N LYS A 39 -1.36 1.25 7.19
CA LYS A 39 -1.01 1.68 8.54
C LYS A 39 0.13 0.86 9.14
N LYS A 40 0.11 -0.46 8.97
CA LYS A 40 1.22 -1.34 9.40
C LYS A 40 2.49 -1.08 8.61
N LEU A 41 2.42 -1.03 7.28
CA LEU A 41 3.58 -0.75 6.42
C LEU A 41 4.19 0.62 6.69
N LYS A 42 3.37 1.63 6.98
CA LYS A 42 3.82 2.97 7.35
C LYS A 42 4.48 2.96 8.73
N LYS A 43 3.97 2.16 9.68
CA LYS A 43 4.55 1.95 11.01
C LYS A 43 5.89 1.21 10.94
N ASP A 44 5.99 0.22 10.05
CA ASP A 44 7.22 -0.51 9.72
C ASP A 44 8.18 0.30 8.82
N GLU A 45 7.85 1.56 8.51
CA GLU A 45 8.60 2.41 7.58
C GLU A 45 8.88 1.77 6.20
N LYS A 46 8.07 0.82 5.76
CA LYS A 46 8.20 0.18 4.44
C LYS A 46 7.56 0.98 3.32
N ILE A 47 6.70 1.94 3.65
CA ILE A 47 6.07 2.85 2.68
C ILE A 47 6.19 4.30 3.15
N THR A 48 6.29 5.21 2.20
CA THR A 48 6.24 6.65 2.40
C THR A 48 5.04 7.25 1.67
N SER A 49 4.61 8.43 2.12
CA SER A 49 3.46 9.13 1.56
C SER A 49 3.90 10.51 1.07
N PRO A 50 4.35 10.62 -0.19
CA PRO A 50 4.86 11.87 -0.75
C PRO A 50 3.73 12.89 -0.97
N LYS A 51 2.50 12.40 -1.14
CA LYS A 51 1.31 13.20 -1.41
C LYS A 51 0.13 12.64 -0.61
N VAL A 52 -0.81 13.51 -0.25
CA VAL A 52 -2.01 13.14 0.51
C VAL A 52 -2.76 12.02 -0.21
N CYS A 53 -3.03 10.94 0.51
CA CYS A 53 -3.65 9.71 0.02
C CYS A 53 -2.85 8.94 -1.04
N TYR A 54 -1.56 9.22 -1.22
CA TYR A 54 -0.65 8.42 -2.04
C TYR A 54 0.37 7.72 -1.15
N TYR A 55 0.68 6.48 -1.51
CA TYR A 55 1.63 5.63 -0.80
C TYR A 55 2.57 5.02 -1.81
N GLU A 56 3.87 5.07 -1.53
CA GLU A 56 4.92 4.45 -2.34
C GLU A 56 5.78 3.56 -1.45
N PRO A 57 6.37 2.48 -1.98
CA PRO A 57 7.35 1.70 -1.23
C PRO A 57 8.56 2.58 -0.89
N LYS A 58 8.98 2.57 0.38
CA LYS A 58 10.21 3.25 0.81
C LYS A 58 11.38 2.51 0.17
N LYS A 59 12.22 3.25 -0.55
CA LYS A 59 13.42 2.74 -1.20
C LYS A 59 14.47 2.32 -0.19
#